data_AF-A0A965Z803-F1
#
_entry.id   AF-A0A965Z803-F1
#
_cell.length_a   1.000
_cell.length_b   1.000
_cell.length_c   1.000
_cell.angle_alpha   90.00
_cell.angle_beta   90.00
_cell.angle_gamma   90.00
#
_symmetry.space_group_name_H-M   'P 1'
#
loop_
_entity.id
_entity.type
_entity.pdbx_description
1 polymer ?
#
loop_
_entity_poly.entity_id
_entity_poly.type
_entity_poly.pdbx_seq_one_letter_code
_entity_poly.pdbx_strand_id
1 'polypeptide(L)'
;MKNIGLIQWIGLLLLFFCSLSGTVAQVVINEASSASLYSLFDEETDASDWIELYNKSSDTLALKGFSLSDKRSDPKRWIIPDVTIFPDSFLLIFASGKNRRSVVDHWETAVWSDSAWRYLNPDYEPHPDW
;
A
#
# COMPACT_ATOMS: atom_id res chain seq x y z
N MET A 1 -22.60 -14.55 -52.01
CA MET A 1 -23.00 -15.31 -50.79
C MET A 1 -22.34 -14.62 -49.61
N LYS A 2 -23.12 -14.19 -48.61
CA LYS A 2 -22.69 -13.21 -47.60
C LYS A 2 -21.80 -13.88 -46.55
N ASN A 3 -20.64 -13.30 -46.23
CA ASN A 3 -19.65 -13.75 -45.23
C ASN A 3 -20.15 -13.68 -43.76
N ILE A 4 -21.44 -13.94 -43.53
CA ILE A 4 -22.12 -13.83 -42.24
C ILE A 4 -21.56 -14.83 -41.22
N GLY A 5 -21.20 -16.05 -41.65
CA GLY A 5 -20.62 -17.06 -40.77
C GLY A 5 -19.27 -16.64 -40.19
N LEU A 6 -18.37 -16.09 -41.02
CA LEU A 6 -17.03 -15.68 -40.56
C LEU A 6 -17.08 -14.55 -39.52
N ILE A 7 -18.00 -13.59 -39.70
CA ILE A 7 -18.20 -12.48 -38.76
C ILE A 7 -18.74 -12.99 -37.41
N GLN A 8 -19.63 -13.99 -37.44
CA GLN A 8 -20.15 -14.61 -36.22
C GLN A 8 -19.07 -15.37 -35.44
N TRP A 9 -18.17 -16.09 -36.12
CA TRP A 9 -17.05 -16.78 -35.47
C TRP A 9 -16.02 -15.80 -34.89
N ILE A 10 -15.72 -14.70 -35.58
CA ILE A 10 -14.85 -13.64 -35.04
C ILE A 10 -15.50 -12.99 -33.80
N GLY A 11 -16.81 -12.74 -33.84
CA GLY A 11 -17.55 -12.21 -32.70
C GLY A 11 -17.54 -13.16 -31.49
N LEU A 12 -17.70 -14.47 -31.73
CA LEU A 12 -17.64 -15.49 -30.68
C LEU A 12 -16.23 -15.62 -30.07
N LEU A 13 -15.19 -15.53 -30.91
CA LEU A 13 -13.79 -15.56 -30.49
C LEU A 13 -13.42 -14.32 -29.66
N LEU A 14 -13.90 -13.13 -30.06
CA LEU A 14 -13.72 -11.88 -29.31
C LEU A 14 -14.43 -11.91 -27.95
N LEU A 15 -15.65 -12.47 -27.89
CA LEU A 15 -16.37 -12.64 -26.62
C LEU A 15 -15.66 -13.62 -25.69
N PHE A 16 -15.13 -14.72 -26.23
CA PHE A 16 -14.33 -15.67 -25.45
C PHE A 16 -13.04 -15.04 -24.90
N PHE A 17 -12.30 -14.27 -25.72
CA PHE A 17 -11.09 -13.57 -25.27
C PHE A 17 -11.38 -12.43 -24.28
N CYS A 18 -12.49 -11.72 -24.44
CA CYS A 18 -12.91 -10.67 -23.48
C CYS A 18 -13.26 -11.26 -22.10
N SER A 19 -13.75 -12.51 -22.06
CA SER A 19 -14.15 -13.23 -20.84
C SER A 19 -12.96 -13.70 -19.98
N LEU A 20 -11.73 -13.65 -20.49
CA LEU A 20 -10.52 -14.10 -19.80
C LEU A 20 -9.77 -12.97 -19.06
N SER A 21 -10.32 -11.75 -19.07
CA SER A 21 -9.73 -10.63 -18.35
C SER A 21 -10.00 -10.79 -16.85
N GLY A 22 -9.05 -11.37 -16.11
CA GLY A 22 -9.11 -11.39 -14.65
C GLY A 22 -9.10 -9.97 -14.11
N THR A 23 -10.06 -9.62 -13.25
CA THR A 23 -10.03 -8.33 -12.56
C THR A 23 -8.97 -8.39 -11.46
N VAL A 24 -8.05 -7.44 -11.52
CA VAL A 24 -6.97 -7.34 -10.56
C VAL A 24 -7.19 -6.04 -9.78
N ALA A 25 -7.24 -6.12 -8.45
CA ALA A 25 -7.43 -4.93 -7.62
C ALA A 25 -6.26 -3.94 -7.81
N GLN A 26 -6.57 -2.66 -8.07
CA GLN A 26 -5.58 -1.59 -8.27
C GLN A 26 -4.75 -1.33 -7.01
N VAL A 27 -5.39 -1.36 -5.84
CA VAL A 27 -4.74 -1.29 -4.53
C VAL A 27 -4.82 -2.63 -3.83
N VAL A 28 -3.73 -3.00 -3.15
CA VAL A 28 -3.62 -4.21 -2.35
C VAL A 28 -3.07 -3.88 -0.97
N ILE A 29 -3.34 -4.75 0.01
CA ILE A 29 -2.56 -4.78 1.25
C ILE A 29 -1.22 -5.41 0.88
N ASN A 30 -0.14 -4.65 0.99
CA ASN A 30 1.22 -5.13 0.72
C ASN A 30 1.78 -5.83 1.96
N GLU A 31 1.71 -5.14 3.09
CA GLU A 31 2.20 -5.62 4.38
C GLU A 31 1.22 -5.24 5.50
N ALA A 32 1.28 -5.99 6.60
CA ALA A 32 0.57 -5.67 7.82
C ALA A 32 1.29 -6.27 9.02
N SER A 33 1.27 -5.55 10.14
CA SER A 33 1.82 -5.99 11.42
C SER A 33 0.79 -5.78 12.52
N SER A 34 0.48 -6.85 13.26
CA SER A 34 -0.37 -6.83 14.45
C SER A 34 0.41 -6.99 15.76
N ALA A 35 1.74 -6.88 15.68
CA ALA A 35 2.67 -7.07 16.79
C ALA A 35 3.96 -6.33 16.46
N SER A 36 3.86 -5.02 16.27
CA SER A 36 5.00 -4.16 15.97
C SER A 36 5.97 -4.17 17.16
N LEU A 37 7.03 -4.99 17.08
CA LEU A 37 8.04 -5.16 18.13
C LEU A 37 9.00 -3.95 18.18
N TYR A 38 8.47 -2.73 18.38
CA TYR A 38 9.24 -1.48 18.43
C TYR A 38 9.96 -1.12 17.11
N SER A 39 9.51 -1.66 15.97
CA SER A 39 10.13 -1.41 14.66
C SER A 39 9.72 -0.09 14.03
N LEU A 40 8.47 0.34 14.25
CA LEU A 40 7.92 1.59 13.75
C LEU A 40 7.17 2.28 14.89
N PHE A 41 7.55 3.52 15.15
CA PHE A 41 6.93 4.37 16.16
C PHE A 41 6.12 5.46 15.48
N ASP A 42 4.95 5.74 16.02
CA ASP A 42 4.22 6.96 15.64
C ASP A 42 4.87 8.21 16.28
N GLU A 43 4.33 9.38 15.96
CA GLU A 43 4.79 10.67 16.49
C GLU A 43 4.70 10.81 18.02
N GLU A 44 4.00 9.89 18.69
CA GLU A 44 3.89 9.79 20.15
C GLU A 44 4.71 8.63 20.73
N THR A 45 5.63 8.07 19.94
CA THR A 45 6.48 6.93 20.31
C THR A 45 5.71 5.65 20.63
N ASP A 46 4.51 5.50 20.08
CA ASP A 46 3.70 4.31 20.24
C ASP A 46 3.95 3.31 19.10
N ALA A 47 4.16 2.04 19.45
CA ALA A 47 4.41 0.95 18.51
C ALA A 47 3.09 0.31 18.09
N SER A 48 2.25 1.08 17.41
CA SER A 48 0.93 0.62 16.96
C SER A 48 1.02 -0.45 15.86
N ASP A 49 -0.05 -1.24 15.75
CA ASP A 49 -0.32 -2.05 14.56
C ASP A 49 -0.37 -1.15 13.33
N TRP A 50 0.07 -1.66 12.19
CA TRP A 50 0.08 -0.91 10.93
C TRP A 50 -0.25 -1.78 9.73
N ILE A 51 -0.76 -1.13 8.69
CA ILE A 51 -1.15 -1.72 7.42
C ILE A 51 -0.52 -0.86 6.32
N GLU A 52 0.15 -1.50 5.37
CA GLU A 52 0.67 -0.84 4.19
C GLU A 52 -0.20 -1.18 2.98
N LEU A 53 -0.68 -0.13 2.30
CA LEU A 53 -1.37 -0.24 1.03
C LEU A 53 -0.38 0.05 -0.11
N TYR A 54 -0.43 -0.76 -1.16
CA TYR A 54 0.35 -0.56 -2.38
C TYR A 54 -0.56 -0.36 -3.58
N ASN A 55 -0.32 0.72 -4.33
CA ASN A 55 -0.95 0.92 -5.63
C ASN A 55 -0.11 0.24 -6.72
N LYS A 56 -0.58 -0.90 -7.20
CA LYS A 56 0.11 -1.68 -8.24
C LYS A 56 -0.31 -1.32 -9.66
N SER A 57 -1.20 -0.34 -9.79
CA SER A 57 -1.65 0.12 -11.10
C SER A 57 -0.69 1.17 -11.65
N SER A 58 -0.73 1.36 -12.97
CA SER A 58 -0.01 2.44 -13.66
C SER A 58 -0.65 3.82 -13.48
N ASP A 59 -1.80 3.89 -12.79
CA ASP A 59 -2.60 5.10 -12.65
C ASP A 59 -2.57 5.61 -11.20
N THR A 60 -2.74 6.91 -11.05
CA THR A 60 -2.91 7.54 -9.74
C THR A 60 -4.27 7.15 -9.15
N LEU A 61 -4.29 6.69 -7.90
CA LEU A 61 -5.50 6.21 -7.24
C LEU A 61 -5.90 7.10 -6.05
N ALA A 62 -7.08 7.71 -6.14
CA ALA A 62 -7.70 8.39 -5.02
C ALA A 62 -8.46 7.39 -4.12
N LEU A 63 -8.16 7.37 -2.83
CA LEU A 63 -8.79 6.49 -1.84
C LEU A 63 -10.02 7.10 -1.17
N LYS A 64 -10.52 8.23 -1.67
CA LYS A 64 -11.71 8.88 -1.14
C LYS A 64 -12.90 7.89 -1.11
N GLY A 65 -13.42 7.65 0.09
CA GLY A 65 -14.55 6.76 0.31
C GLY A 65 -14.18 5.29 0.49
N PHE A 66 -12.90 4.93 0.39
CA PHE A 66 -12.40 3.62 0.82
C PHE A 66 -12.48 3.51 2.35
N SER A 67 -12.51 2.28 2.85
CA SER A 67 -12.58 2.02 4.28
C SER A 67 -11.78 0.79 4.68
N LEU A 68 -11.29 0.80 5.91
CA LEU A 68 -10.69 -0.36 6.56
C LEU A 68 -11.67 -0.94 7.58
N SER A 69 -11.72 -2.27 7.62
CA SER A 69 -12.49 -3.01 8.60
C SER A 69 -11.92 -4.41 8.82
N ASP A 70 -11.95 -4.83 10.08
CA ASP A 70 -11.69 -6.19 10.57
C ASP A 70 -12.99 -7.03 10.68
N LYS A 71 -14.15 -6.43 10.39
CA LYS A 71 -15.47 -7.05 10.55
C LYS A 71 -16.23 -7.06 9.24
N ARG A 72 -16.50 -8.27 8.72
CA ARG A 72 -17.29 -8.45 7.48
C ARG A 72 -18.70 -7.85 7.56
N SER A 73 -19.30 -7.80 8.75
CA SER A 73 -20.62 -7.21 8.99
C SER A 73 -20.61 -5.67 9.04
N ASP A 74 -19.44 -5.05 9.17
CA ASP A 74 -19.28 -3.60 9.25
C ASP A 74 -18.11 -3.15 8.36
N PRO A 75 -18.25 -3.19 7.03
CA PRO A 75 -17.16 -2.92 6.10
C PRO A 75 -16.71 -1.45 6.10
N LYS A 76 -17.45 -0.53 6.71
CA LYS A 76 -17.21 0.93 6.70
C LYS A 76 -16.72 1.47 8.06
N ARG A 77 -16.08 0.62 8.86
CA ARG A 77 -15.67 0.93 10.24
C ARG A 77 -14.75 2.15 10.35
N TRP A 78 -13.75 2.27 9.48
CA TRP A 78 -12.90 3.46 9.39
C TRP A 78 -12.76 3.92 7.94
N ILE A 79 -13.25 5.12 7.64
CA ILE A 79 -13.15 5.73 6.30
C ILE A 79 -11.76 6.35 6.17
N ILE A 80 -11.04 5.97 5.11
CA ILE A 80 -9.73 6.53 4.80
C ILE A 80 -9.91 8.03 4.47
N PRO A 81 -9.03 8.93 4.95
CA PRO A 81 -9.02 10.33 4.56
C PRO A 81 -8.89 10.51 3.03
N ASP A 82 -9.08 11.74 2.55
CA ASP A 82 -8.91 12.06 1.13
C ASP A 82 -7.42 12.01 0.76
N VAL A 83 -6.93 10.78 0.51
CA VAL A 83 -5.53 10.46 0.19
C VAL A 83 -5.45 9.90 -1.22
N THR A 84 -4.38 10.24 -1.90
CA THR A 84 -4.06 9.72 -3.23
C THR A 84 -2.75 8.95 -3.17
N ILE A 85 -2.72 7.75 -3.78
CA ILE A 85 -1.51 6.94 -3.92
C ILE A 85 -1.10 6.98 -5.40
N PHE A 86 0.10 7.47 -5.68
CA PHE A 86 0.68 7.47 -7.02
C PHE A 86 0.97 6.03 -7.51
N PRO A 87 1.21 5.82 -8.81
CA PRO A 87 1.68 4.52 -9.32
C PRO A 87 2.91 4.03 -8.56
N ASP A 88 2.97 2.72 -8.32
CA ASP A 88 4.08 2.04 -7.64
C ASP A 88 4.47 2.66 -6.27
N SER A 89 3.51 3.31 -5.61
CA SER A 89 3.72 3.99 -4.33
C SER A 89 2.93 3.32 -3.20
N PHE A 90 3.34 3.62 -1.97
CA PHE A 90 2.84 2.99 -0.74
C PHE A 90 2.15 4.01 0.17
N LEU A 91 1.22 3.53 0.98
CA LEU A 91 0.58 4.29 2.05
C LEU A 91 0.58 3.44 3.33
N LEU A 92 1.31 3.91 4.33
CA LEU A 92 1.32 3.29 5.66
C LEU A 92 0.23 3.90 6.54
N ILE A 93 -0.58 3.04 7.16
CA ILE A 93 -1.71 3.40 8.00
C ILE A 93 -1.53 2.74 9.37
N PHE A 94 -1.46 3.55 10.42
CA PHE A 94 -1.47 3.05 11.79
C PHE A 94 -2.88 2.69 12.25
N ALA A 95 -3.07 1.47 12.71
CA ALA A 95 -4.28 0.98 13.37
C ALA A 95 -4.29 1.35 14.86
N SER A 96 -3.86 2.58 15.19
CA SER A 96 -3.67 3.08 16.56
C SER A 96 -4.96 3.41 17.32
N GLY A 97 -6.11 3.45 16.62
CA GLY A 97 -7.37 3.91 17.18
C GLY A 97 -7.47 5.43 17.40
N LYS A 98 -6.41 6.19 17.10
CA LYS A 98 -6.34 7.64 17.32
C LYS A 98 -7.15 8.46 16.29
N ASN A 99 -7.61 7.84 15.20
CA ASN A 99 -8.41 8.45 14.13
C ASN A 99 -7.78 9.74 13.56
N ARG A 100 -6.45 9.75 13.41
CA ARG A 100 -5.74 10.86 12.77
C ARG A 100 -6.08 10.89 11.28
N ARG A 101 -6.23 12.11 10.74
CA ARG A 101 -6.61 12.35 9.33
C ARG A 101 -5.57 13.12 8.54
N SER A 102 -4.54 13.62 9.22
CA SER A 102 -3.35 14.18 8.57
C SER A 102 -2.64 13.07 7.82
N VAL A 103 -2.32 13.33 6.56
CA VAL A 103 -1.46 12.45 5.77
C VAL A 103 -0.03 12.78 6.12
N VAL A 104 0.70 11.79 6.60
CA VAL A 104 2.15 11.84 6.76
C VAL A 104 2.73 11.35 5.45
N ASP A 105 3.50 12.19 4.76
CA ASP A 105 4.03 11.94 3.41
C ASP A 105 5.28 11.04 3.41
N HIS A 106 5.99 10.97 4.53
CA HIS A 106 7.10 10.04 4.74
C HIS A 106 7.28 9.75 6.24
N TRP A 107 7.73 8.53 6.56
CA TRP A 107 8.11 8.13 7.91
C TRP A 107 9.63 8.13 8.00
N GLU A 108 10.17 8.88 8.95
CA GLU A 108 11.59 8.78 9.31
C GLU A 108 11.71 7.97 10.59
N THR A 109 12.72 7.09 10.64
CA THR A 109 13.10 6.46 11.91
C THR A 109 13.58 7.56 12.84
N ALA A 110 12.93 7.70 14.00
CA ALA A 110 13.33 8.67 15.00
C ALA A 110 14.80 8.44 15.39
N VAL A 111 15.63 9.46 15.17
CA VAL A 111 17.03 9.48 15.59
C VAL A 111 17.12 10.20 16.92
N TRP A 112 17.33 9.45 18.00
CA TRP A 112 17.46 10.06 19.33
C TRP A 112 18.88 10.56 19.58
N SER A 113 19.02 11.55 20.48
CA SER A 113 20.31 12.13 20.83
C SER A 113 21.30 11.13 21.45
N ASP A 114 20.79 10.01 21.97
CA ASP A 114 21.55 8.90 22.55
C ASP A 114 21.71 7.71 21.60
N SER A 115 21.14 7.78 20.39
CA SER A 115 21.30 6.73 19.39
C SER A 115 22.75 6.66 18.91
N ALA A 116 23.33 5.47 18.94
CA ALA A 116 24.68 5.24 18.44
C ALA A 116 24.65 5.06 16.92
N TRP A 117 25.07 6.09 16.18
CA TRP A 117 25.20 6.02 14.72
C TRP A 117 26.65 5.75 14.34
N ARG A 118 26.84 4.89 13.33
CA ARG A 118 28.10 4.70 12.63
C ARG A 118 27.84 4.90 11.15
N TYR A 119 28.69 5.65 10.46
CA TYR A 119 28.60 5.83 9.01
C TYR A 119 29.77 5.17 8.30
N LEU A 120 29.51 4.62 7.12
CA LEU A 120 30.52 4.17 6.17
C LEU A 120 31.16 5.39 5.53
N ASN A 121 32.47 5.60 5.70
CA ASN A 121 33.20 6.51 4.85
C ASN A 121 33.61 5.75 3.58
N PRO A 122 33.11 6.10 2.38
CA PRO A 122 33.41 5.37 1.15
C PRO A 122 34.88 5.42 0.75
N ASP A 123 35.64 6.38 1.27
CA ASP A 123 37.06 6.57 0.95
C ASP A 123 38.00 5.68 1.80
N TYR A 124 37.47 4.93 2.77
CA TYR A 124 38.28 4.08 3.66
C TYR A 124 37.63 2.73 3.88
N GLU A 125 38.46 1.69 3.98
CA GLU A 125 37.99 0.40 4.47
C GLU A 125 37.48 0.56 5.91
N PRO A 126 36.41 -0.14 6.28
CA PRO A 126 35.90 -0.04 7.62
C PRO A 126 36.88 -0.48 8.71
N HIS A 127 36.72 0.08 9.91
CA HIS A 127 37.48 -0.37 11.07
C HIS A 127 37.24 -1.87 11.31
N PRO A 128 38.26 -2.69 11.63
CA PRO A 128 38.12 -4.14 11.82
C PRO A 128 37.12 -4.55 12.91
N ASP A 129 36.89 -3.66 13.87
CA ASP A 129 35.96 -3.83 15.00
C ASP A 129 34.53 -3.32 14.68
N TRP A 130 34.13 -3.37 13.41
CA TRP A 130 32.72 -3.24 13.04
C TRP A 130 31.95 -4.52 13.37
#